data_AF-A0A2V8MVH2-F1
#
_entry.id   AF-A0A2V8MVH2-F1
#
_cell.length_a   1.000
_cell.length_b   1.000
_cell.length_c   1.000
_cell.angle_alpha   90.00
_cell.angle_beta   90.00
_cell.angle_gamma   90.00
#
_symmetry.space_group_name_H-M   'P 1'
#
loop_
_entity.id
_entity.type
_entity.pdbx_description
1 polymer ?
#
loop_
_entity_poly.entity_id
_entity_poly.type
_entity_poly.pdbx_seq_one_letter_code
_entity_poly.pdbx_strand_id
1 'polypeptide(L)'
;ELDLIDGFLNKGGSVAIFLDPPPAASLNDLMKKWSIDVGNNFVVDASGVGRLFGAGPSIPLVTNYSRHKITERFNVMTFFPLVRSVTPAKTPATGINVETLFSSNERSWAETDMKSNQASFDEKTDIKGPVSIAVVATKDTGDNKKARLVVYGDSDFASNQAFGLQGNGNLFLNTISWLAQDESFISIRPKNPEDRRLTMTEAQGRLVSFVVLLFLPVGVLVTGISVWMKRRK
;
A
#
# COMPACT_ATOMS: atom_id res chain seq x y z
N GLU A 1 3.41 17.28 22.35
CA GLU A 1 2.49 16.55 21.45
C GLU A 1 2.86 15.08 21.30
N LEU A 2 4.12 14.73 20.99
CA LEU A 2 4.55 13.32 20.87
C LEU A 2 4.36 12.51 22.16
N ASP A 3 4.52 13.12 23.33
CA ASP A 3 4.25 12.44 24.61
C ASP A 3 2.76 12.12 24.82
N LEU A 4 1.85 12.84 24.17
CA LEU A 4 0.42 12.51 24.21
C LEU A 4 0.13 11.25 23.37
N ILE A 5 0.77 11.13 22.21
CA ILE A 5 0.67 9.94 21.35
C ILE A 5 1.28 8.73 22.07
N ASP A 6 2.47 8.90 22.66
CA ASP A 6 3.13 7.86 23.45
C ASP A 6 2.26 7.45 24.65
N GLY A 7 1.68 8.42 25.37
CA GLY A 7 0.75 8.17 26.46
C GLY A 7 -0.53 7.46 26.03
N PHE A 8 -1.06 7.76 24.84
CA PHE A 8 -2.22 7.08 24.27
C PHE A 8 -1.91 5.62 23.91
N LEU A 9 -0.78 5.38 23.24
CA LEU A 9 -0.33 4.04 22.91
C LEU A 9 -0.07 3.20 24.18
N ASN A 10 0.60 3.77 25.19
CA ASN A 10 0.84 3.06 26.46
C ASN A 10 -0.44 2.72 27.25
N LYS A 11 -1.60 3.30 26.90
CA LYS A 11 -2.92 2.95 27.44
C LYS A 11 -3.67 1.91 26.60
N GLY A 12 -3.01 1.30 25.61
CA GLY A 12 -3.60 0.33 24.68
C GLY A 12 -4.21 0.98 23.44
N GLY A 13 -3.86 2.23 23.13
CA GLY A 13 -4.31 2.94 21.94
C GLY A 13 -3.80 2.32 20.65
N SER A 14 -4.48 2.64 19.54
CA SER A 14 -4.13 2.22 18.19
C SER A 14 -3.84 3.43 17.30
N VAL A 15 -2.67 3.47 16.66
CA VAL A 15 -2.21 4.62 15.85
C VAL A 15 -1.65 4.15 14.50
N ALA A 16 -1.98 4.87 13.43
CA ALA A 16 -1.28 4.81 12.15
C ALA A 16 -0.43 6.07 11.98
N ILE A 17 0.82 5.91 11.54
CA ILE A 17 1.71 7.01 11.21
C ILE A 17 2.23 6.82 9.79
N PHE A 18 2.22 7.90 9.02
CA PHE A 18 2.70 7.96 7.65
C PHE A 18 3.81 9.01 7.58
N LEU A 19 5.01 8.60 7.18
CA LEU A 19 6.24 9.41 7.30
C LEU A 19 6.92 9.56 5.94
N ASP A 20 6.79 10.74 5.33
CA ASP A 20 7.52 11.06 4.11
C ASP A 20 9.01 11.33 4.39
N PRO A 21 9.93 11.17 3.41
CA PRO A 21 11.33 11.55 3.54
C PRO A 21 11.53 13.01 3.94
N PRO A 22 12.73 13.39 4.42
CA PRO A 22 13.06 14.77 4.69
C PRO A 22 12.91 15.66 3.44
N PRO A 23 12.53 16.94 3.60
CA PRO A 23 12.31 17.67 4.85
C PRO A 23 10.87 17.55 5.37
N ALA A 24 10.61 16.59 6.25
CA ALA A 24 9.33 16.37 6.93
C ALA A 24 9.54 16.35 8.45
N ALA A 25 8.46 16.44 9.23
CA ALA A 25 8.53 16.38 10.69
C ALA A 25 9.21 15.09 11.16
N SER A 26 10.24 15.24 12.01
CA SER A 26 10.96 14.08 12.57
C SER A 26 10.20 13.52 13.75
N LEU A 27 9.61 12.33 13.58
CA LEU A 27 9.03 11.53 14.66
C LEU A 27 10.03 10.53 15.25
N ASN A 28 11.33 10.68 14.96
CA ASN A 28 12.36 9.70 15.28
C ASN A 28 12.41 9.33 16.76
N ASP A 29 12.20 10.28 17.67
CA ASP A 29 12.25 10.02 19.10
C ASP A 29 11.07 9.13 19.55
N LEU A 30 9.87 9.36 19.02
CA LEU A 30 8.72 8.49 19.25
C LEU A 30 8.95 7.10 18.64
N MET A 31 9.49 7.03 17.42
CA MET A 31 9.75 5.76 16.72
C MET A 31 10.77 4.91 17.49
N LYS A 32 11.85 5.53 17.99
CA LYS A 32 12.85 4.84 18.82
C LYS A 32 12.26 4.27 20.10
N LYS A 33 11.39 5.01 20.80
CA LYS A 33 10.67 4.49 21.99
C LYS A 33 9.85 3.24 21.67
N TRP A 34 9.38 3.12 20.43
CA TRP A 34 8.59 1.99 19.92
C TRP A 34 9.41 0.97 19.14
N SER A 35 10.74 0.96 19.30
CA SER A 35 11.64 0.00 18.64
C SER A 35 11.58 0.05 17.11
N ILE A 36 11.37 1.23 16.53
CA ILE A 36 11.32 1.47 15.08
C ILE A 36 12.41 2.46 14.69
N ASP A 37 13.19 2.11 13.68
CA ASP A 37 14.17 2.98 13.03
C ASP A 37 13.59 3.52 11.72
N VAL A 38 13.64 4.85 11.55
CA VAL A 38 13.21 5.55 10.33
C VAL A 38 14.42 6.17 9.64
N GLY A 39 14.59 5.85 8.36
CA GLY A 39 15.75 6.29 7.59
C GLY A 39 15.60 7.70 7.03
N ASN A 40 16.69 8.47 7.01
CA ASN A 40 16.80 9.71 6.24
C ASN A 40 17.26 9.38 4.81
N ASN A 41 16.37 8.75 4.06
CA ASN A 41 16.59 8.26 2.71
C ASN A 41 15.26 8.23 1.95
N PHE A 42 15.33 7.92 0.66
CA PHE A 42 14.18 7.49 -0.13
C PHE A 42 14.55 6.23 -0.92
N VAL A 43 13.57 5.38 -1.19
CA VAL A 43 13.80 4.09 -1.85
C VAL A 43 13.69 4.26 -3.35
N VAL A 44 14.71 3.78 -4.05
CA VAL A 44 14.80 3.76 -5.51
C VAL A 44 14.60 2.34 -6.02
N ASP A 45 13.75 2.18 -7.02
CA ASP A 45 13.45 0.92 -7.69
C ASP A 45 14.12 0.85 -9.07
N ALA A 46 15.22 0.10 -9.17
CA ALA A 46 15.91 -0.17 -10.43
C ALA A 46 15.48 -1.48 -11.10
N SER A 47 14.42 -2.14 -10.63
CA SER A 47 13.89 -3.34 -11.30
C SER A 47 13.37 -3.02 -12.71
N GLY A 48 12.89 -1.79 -12.92
CA GLY A 48 12.25 -1.34 -14.15
C GLY A 48 10.80 -1.83 -14.31
N VAL A 49 10.29 -2.67 -13.40
CA VAL A 49 8.92 -3.20 -13.47
C VAL A 49 7.89 -2.08 -13.31
N GLY A 50 8.14 -1.13 -12.39
CA GLY A 50 7.27 0.04 -12.19
C GLY A 50 7.05 0.85 -13.49
N ARG A 51 8.06 0.93 -14.37
CA ARG A 51 7.97 1.69 -15.63
C ARG A 51 6.92 1.12 -16.59
N LEU A 52 6.64 -0.19 -16.50
CA LEU A 52 5.57 -0.84 -17.27
C LEU A 52 4.18 -0.32 -16.88
N PHE A 53 4.07 0.28 -15.69
CA PHE A 53 2.84 0.85 -15.13
C PHE A 53 2.91 2.37 -15.00
N GLY A 54 3.87 3.03 -15.66
CA GLY A 54 4.04 4.49 -15.61
C GLY A 54 4.70 5.01 -14.33
N ALA A 55 5.23 4.13 -13.47
CA ALA A 55 5.93 4.49 -12.25
C ALA A 55 7.44 4.65 -12.51
N GLY A 56 8.00 5.80 -12.15
CA GLY A 56 9.43 6.07 -12.23
C GLY A 56 10.23 5.34 -11.14
N PRO A 57 11.57 5.40 -11.16
CA PRO A 57 12.41 4.77 -10.14
C PRO A 57 12.15 5.24 -8.71
N SER A 58 11.61 6.44 -8.51
CA SER A 58 11.24 7.00 -7.21
C SER A 58 9.88 6.52 -6.70
N ILE A 59 9.21 5.59 -7.40
CA ILE A 59 7.93 5.01 -6.98
C ILE A 59 8.09 3.49 -6.93
N PRO A 60 8.71 2.95 -5.87
CA PRO A 60 8.83 1.51 -5.68
C PRO A 60 7.50 0.77 -5.81
N LEU A 61 7.56 -0.32 -6.56
CA LEU A 61 6.47 -1.29 -6.69
C LEU A 61 6.71 -2.44 -5.70
N VAL A 62 5.70 -2.73 -4.89
CA VAL A 62 5.71 -3.85 -3.93
C VAL A 62 4.74 -4.92 -4.38
N THR A 63 5.21 -6.17 -4.36
CA THR A 63 4.43 -7.38 -4.63
C THR A 63 4.61 -8.46 -3.57
N ASN A 64 5.55 -8.26 -2.64
CA ASN A 64 5.86 -9.21 -1.59
C ASN A 64 5.46 -8.65 -0.23
N TYR A 65 4.55 -9.33 0.44
CA TYR A 65 4.00 -8.91 1.72
C TYR A 65 4.24 -10.00 2.77
N SER A 66 4.69 -9.59 3.95
CA SER A 66 4.82 -10.48 5.09
C SER A 66 3.45 -11.00 5.52
N ARG A 67 3.44 -12.15 6.19
CA ARG A 67 2.21 -12.72 6.75
C ARG A 67 1.73 -11.87 7.94
N HIS A 68 0.71 -11.04 7.73
CA HIS A 68 0.06 -10.27 8.78
C HIS A 68 -1.43 -10.11 8.45
N LYS A 69 -2.30 -9.85 9.46
CA LYS A 69 -3.74 -9.66 9.22
C LYS A 69 -4.06 -8.51 8.25
N ILE A 70 -3.21 -7.47 8.22
CA ILE A 70 -3.34 -6.33 7.29
C ILE A 70 -3.12 -6.76 5.84
N THR A 71 -2.18 -7.68 5.62
CA THR A 71 -1.71 -8.14 4.31
C THR A 71 -2.21 -9.56 3.99
N GLU A 72 -3.15 -10.08 4.77
CA GLU A 72 -3.68 -11.42 4.58
C GLU A 72 -4.41 -11.52 3.24
N ARG A 73 -3.99 -12.49 2.40
CA ARG A 73 -4.52 -12.68 1.03
C ARG A 73 -4.36 -11.44 0.14
N PHE A 74 -3.42 -10.56 0.48
CA PHE A 74 -3.13 -9.37 -0.30
C PHE A 74 -2.24 -9.72 -1.49
N ASN A 75 -2.88 -9.97 -2.64
CA ASN A 75 -2.23 -10.48 -3.86
C ASN A 75 -2.19 -9.42 -4.99
N VAL A 76 -2.27 -8.14 -4.63
CA VAL A 76 -2.31 -7.01 -5.57
C VAL A 76 -1.11 -6.12 -5.28
N MET A 77 -0.45 -5.63 -6.32
CA MET A 77 0.70 -4.74 -6.16
C MET A 77 0.31 -3.38 -5.56
N THR A 78 1.25 -2.73 -4.89
CA THR A 78 1.10 -1.36 -4.37
C THR A 78 2.27 -0.50 -4.79
N PHE A 79 2.03 0.81 -4.86
CA PHE A 79 3.00 1.82 -5.28
C PHE A 79 3.21 2.83 -4.16
N PHE A 80 4.46 3.16 -3.88
CA PHE A 80 4.81 4.08 -2.81
C PHE A 80 5.72 5.20 -3.32
N PRO A 81 5.18 6.38 -3.69
CA PRO A 81 5.98 7.49 -4.18
C PRO A 81 6.91 8.00 -3.09
N LEU A 82 8.20 8.19 -3.42
CA LEU A 82 9.19 8.77 -2.51
C LEU A 82 9.20 8.10 -1.13
N VAL A 83 9.02 6.79 -1.04
CA VAL A 83 8.97 6.11 0.26
C VAL A 83 10.32 6.06 0.94
N ARG A 84 10.38 6.27 2.26
CA ARG A 84 11.60 6.07 3.07
C ARG A 84 11.65 4.71 3.73
N SER A 85 12.84 4.28 4.16
CA SER A 85 12.98 3.04 4.92
C SER A 85 12.38 3.16 6.32
N VAL A 86 11.61 2.15 6.72
CA VAL A 86 11.09 1.97 8.09
C VAL A 86 11.37 0.54 8.50
N THR A 87 12.20 0.35 9.52
CA THR A 87 12.71 -0.97 9.93
C THR A 87 12.53 -1.20 11.43
N PRO A 88 12.38 -2.46 11.89
CA PRO A 88 12.55 -2.79 13.29
C PRO A 88 13.93 -2.34 13.79
N ALA A 89 13.97 -1.76 14.99
CA ALA A 89 15.23 -1.34 15.60
C ALA A 89 16.11 -2.55 15.95
N LYS A 90 17.43 -2.40 15.78
CA LYS A 90 18.40 -3.47 16.10
C LYS A 90 18.37 -3.90 17.57
N THR A 91 18.01 -2.97 18.46
CA THR A 91 17.90 -3.23 19.89
C THR A 91 16.48 -2.85 20.34
N PRO A 92 15.54 -3.81 20.30
CA PRO A 92 14.16 -3.53 20.68
C PRO A 92 14.04 -3.28 22.18
N ALA A 93 13.19 -2.33 22.55
CA ALA A 93 12.75 -2.11 23.91
C ALA A 93 11.91 -3.29 24.41
N THR A 94 12.04 -3.60 25.71
CA THR A 94 11.34 -4.72 26.35
C THR A 94 9.82 -4.62 26.21
N GLY A 95 9.18 -5.71 25.81
CA GLY A 95 7.72 -5.81 25.72
C GLY A 95 7.11 -5.23 24.44
N ILE A 96 7.93 -4.73 23.50
CA ILE A 96 7.47 -4.25 22.19
C ILE A 96 7.90 -5.25 21.12
N ASN A 97 6.93 -5.84 20.42
CA ASN A 97 7.17 -6.67 19.25
C ASN A 97 6.99 -5.83 17.97
N VAL A 98 8.01 -5.80 17.11
CA VAL A 98 8.00 -5.08 15.85
C VAL A 98 8.24 -6.03 14.68
N GLU A 99 7.35 -6.00 13.70
CA GLU A 99 7.36 -6.87 12.52
C GLU A 99 7.30 -6.03 11.24
N THR A 100 8.11 -6.36 10.24
CA THR A 100 8.00 -5.76 8.90
C THR A 100 6.74 -6.26 8.19
N LEU A 101 5.89 -5.34 7.72
CA LEU A 101 4.70 -5.67 6.94
C LEU A 101 5.04 -6.03 5.49
N PHE A 102 5.94 -5.27 4.88
CA PHE A 102 6.42 -5.51 3.52
C PHE A 102 7.67 -4.67 3.23
N SER A 103 8.36 -5.07 2.17
CA SER A 103 9.59 -4.45 1.70
C SER A 103 9.51 -4.18 0.21
N SER A 104 10.37 -3.29 -0.27
CA SER A 104 10.67 -3.14 -1.69
C SER A 104 11.30 -4.41 -2.28
N ASN A 105 11.51 -4.43 -3.60
CA ASN A 105 12.13 -5.56 -4.29
C ASN A 105 13.67 -5.61 -4.11
N GLU A 106 14.29 -6.74 -4.47
CA GLU A 106 15.75 -6.95 -4.32
C GLU A 106 16.62 -6.01 -5.18
N ARG A 107 16.05 -5.42 -6.23
CA ARG A 107 16.74 -4.46 -7.13
C ARG A 107 16.46 -3.01 -6.75
N SER A 108 16.12 -2.79 -5.47
CA SER A 108 15.98 -1.46 -4.91
C SER A 108 17.13 -1.13 -3.97
N TRP A 109 17.27 0.14 -3.61
CA TRP A 109 18.10 0.59 -2.48
C TRP A 109 17.46 1.81 -1.83
N ALA A 110 17.84 2.10 -0.60
CA ALA A 110 17.52 3.37 0.05
C ALA A 110 18.66 4.37 -0.19
N GLU A 111 18.41 5.37 -1.02
CA GLU A 111 19.31 6.45 -1.39
C GLU A 111 19.43 7.46 -0.26
N THR A 112 20.63 7.66 0.23
CA THR A 112 20.94 8.57 1.34
C THR A 112 21.38 9.95 0.86
N ASP A 113 21.91 10.07 -0.36
CA ASP A 113 22.24 11.37 -0.95
C ASP A 113 20.98 12.04 -1.55
N MET A 114 20.30 12.80 -0.70
CA MET A 114 19.12 13.56 -1.08
C MET A 114 19.42 14.86 -1.85
N LYS A 115 20.71 15.18 -2.09
CA LYS A 115 21.12 16.43 -2.76
C LYS A 115 21.56 16.19 -4.20
N SER A 116 22.02 15.00 -4.53
CA SER A 116 22.39 14.65 -5.90
C SER A 116 21.18 14.64 -6.83
N ASN A 117 21.36 15.16 -8.04
CA ASN A 117 20.35 15.10 -9.11
C ASN A 117 20.25 13.71 -9.77
N GLN A 118 21.15 12.78 -9.44
CA GLN A 118 21.14 11.42 -9.97
C GLN A 118 21.31 10.45 -8.80
N ALA A 119 20.29 9.63 -8.57
CA ALA A 119 20.38 8.52 -7.63
C ALA A 119 21.27 7.43 -8.24
N SER A 120 22.32 7.06 -7.52
CA SER A 120 23.26 6.01 -7.92
C SER A 120 23.67 5.28 -6.66
N PHE A 121 23.43 3.97 -6.64
CA PHE A 121 23.73 3.15 -5.49
C PHE A 121 25.21 3.25 -5.05
N ASP A 122 25.44 3.65 -3.81
CA ASP A 122 26.73 3.61 -3.13
C ASP A 122 26.71 2.57 -1.99
N GLU A 123 27.50 1.51 -2.13
CA GLU A 123 27.61 0.43 -1.13
C GLU A 123 28.06 0.89 0.26
N LYS A 124 28.70 2.06 0.37
CA LYS A 124 29.22 2.58 1.65
C LYS A 124 28.16 3.30 2.46
N THR A 125 27.18 3.92 1.81
CA THR A 125 26.21 4.81 2.46
C THR A 125 24.78 4.32 2.33
N ASP A 126 24.45 3.64 1.23
CA ASP A 126 23.09 3.23 0.94
C ASP A 126 22.72 1.86 1.50
N ILE A 127 21.41 1.66 1.65
CA ILE A 127 20.85 0.39 2.12
C ILE A 127 20.38 -0.41 0.92
N LYS A 128 21.10 -1.48 0.59
CA LYS A 128 20.68 -2.39 -0.48
C LYS A 128 19.36 -3.09 -0.14
N GLY A 129 18.49 -3.22 -1.13
CA GLY A 129 17.20 -3.88 -0.99
C GLY A 129 17.29 -5.40 -0.81
N PRO A 130 16.18 -6.04 -0.41
CA PRO A 130 14.85 -5.46 -0.19
C PRO A 130 14.82 -4.57 1.07
N VAL A 131 14.28 -3.35 0.93
CA VAL A 131 14.23 -2.34 2.00
C VAL A 131 12.85 -2.41 2.66
N SER A 132 12.81 -2.59 3.97
CA SER A 132 11.55 -2.49 4.73
C SER A 132 11.04 -1.06 4.68
N ILE A 133 9.77 -0.89 4.32
CA ILE A 133 9.13 0.43 4.16
C ILE A 133 7.85 0.57 5.00
N ALA A 134 7.42 -0.51 5.65
CA ALA A 134 6.30 -0.49 6.57
C ALA A 134 6.49 -1.53 7.69
N VAL A 135 6.14 -1.15 8.91
CA VAL A 135 6.22 -2.02 10.09
C VAL A 135 4.96 -1.92 10.94
N VAL A 136 4.74 -2.95 11.75
CA VAL A 136 3.78 -2.99 12.84
C VAL A 136 4.54 -3.14 14.15
N ALA A 137 4.20 -2.34 15.15
CA ALA A 137 4.62 -2.52 16.52
C ALA A 137 3.41 -2.83 17.40
N THR A 138 3.56 -3.80 18.30
CA THR A 138 2.54 -4.19 19.28
C THR A 138 3.15 -4.27 20.68
N LYS A 139 2.37 -3.89 21.68
CA LYS A 139 2.76 -3.95 23.09
C LYS A 139 1.55 -4.37 23.94
N ASP A 140 1.72 -5.37 24.78
CA ASP A 140 0.73 -5.70 25.80
C ASP A 140 0.81 -4.65 26.92
N THR A 141 -0.32 -4.00 27.20
CA THR A 141 -0.39 -2.92 28.21
C THR A 141 -1.02 -3.37 29.52
N GLY A 142 -1.33 -4.66 29.67
CA GLY A 142 -2.14 -5.17 30.78
C GLY A 142 -3.64 -4.97 30.53
N ASP A 143 -4.46 -5.47 31.45
CA ASP A 143 -5.94 -5.40 31.39
C ASP A 143 -6.56 -5.92 30.08
N ASN A 144 -5.91 -6.91 29.46
CA ASN A 144 -6.31 -7.49 28.17
C ASN A 144 -6.34 -6.48 27.01
N LYS A 145 -5.56 -5.39 27.12
CA LYS A 145 -5.41 -4.35 26.10
C LYS A 145 -4.06 -4.49 25.40
N LYS A 146 -4.08 -4.29 24.08
CA LYS A 146 -2.89 -4.28 23.23
C LYS A 146 -2.78 -2.95 22.51
N ALA A 147 -1.65 -2.29 22.70
CA ALA A 147 -1.29 -1.14 21.90
C ALA A 147 -0.88 -1.61 20.49
N ARG A 148 -1.28 -0.84 19.48
CA ARG A 148 -0.96 -1.14 18.09
C ARG A 148 -0.48 0.12 17.39
N LEU A 149 0.66 0.02 16.74
CA LEU A 149 1.24 1.10 15.95
C LEU A 149 1.58 0.57 14.57
N VAL A 150 1.05 1.19 13.52
CA VAL A 150 1.46 0.91 12.14
C VAL A 150 2.22 2.12 11.62
N VAL A 151 3.38 1.90 11.02
CA VAL A 151 4.21 2.97 10.46
C VAL A 151 4.52 2.66 9.01
N TYR A 152 4.19 3.60 8.12
CA TYR A 152 4.56 3.59 6.71
C TYR A 152 5.57 4.69 6.43
N GLY A 153 6.55 4.42 5.58
CA GLY A 153 7.52 5.41 5.11
C GLY A 153 7.01 6.33 3.99
N ASP A 154 5.71 6.40 3.77
CA ASP A 154 5.07 7.17 2.71
C ASP A 154 3.63 7.51 3.13
N SER A 155 3.23 8.76 2.94
CA SER A 155 1.85 9.24 3.14
C SER A 155 1.04 9.31 1.85
N ASP A 156 1.70 9.44 0.70
CA ASP A 156 1.07 9.64 -0.60
C ASP A 156 0.35 8.38 -1.09
N PHE A 157 0.76 7.17 -0.69
CA PHE A 157 0.04 5.95 -1.08
C PHE A 157 -1.43 5.95 -0.63
N ALA A 158 -1.75 6.65 0.46
CA ALA A 158 -3.10 6.76 1.01
C ALA A 158 -3.86 8.00 0.52
N SER A 159 -3.22 8.86 -0.29
CA SER A 159 -3.85 10.04 -0.89
C SER A 159 -4.97 9.66 -1.85
N ASN A 160 -5.91 10.58 -2.10
CA ASN A 160 -6.99 10.36 -3.07
C ASN A 160 -6.47 10.01 -4.48
N GLN A 161 -5.31 10.55 -4.85
CA GLN A 161 -4.67 10.28 -6.14
C GLN A 161 -4.18 8.83 -6.23
N ALA A 162 -3.59 8.30 -5.16
CA ALA A 162 -3.03 6.96 -5.14
C ALA A 162 -4.01 5.89 -4.66
N PHE A 163 -5.10 6.25 -3.98
CA PHE A 163 -6.06 5.32 -3.38
C PHE A 163 -6.62 4.31 -4.40
N GLY A 164 -6.90 4.79 -5.62
CA GLY A 164 -7.40 3.95 -6.72
C GLY A 164 -6.34 3.16 -7.48
N LEU A 165 -5.05 3.32 -7.15
CA LEU A 165 -3.96 2.62 -7.81
C LEU A 165 -3.80 1.21 -7.23
N GLN A 166 -4.18 0.22 -8.01
CA GLN A 166 -4.02 -1.20 -7.68
C GLN A 166 -4.49 -1.53 -6.26
N GLY A 167 -3.60 -1.94 -5.36
CA GLY A 167 -3.91 -2.33 -4.00
C GLY A 167 -3.90 -1.20 -2.96
N ASN A 168 -3.46 0.02 -3.29
CA ASN A 168 -3.14 1.04 -2.28
C ASN A 168 -4.31 1.37 -1.32
N GLY A 169 -5.51 1.63 -1.86
CA GLY A 169 -6.69 1.89 -1.05
C GLY A 169 -7.10 0.70 -0.18
N ASN A 170 -6.99 -0.53 -0.72
CA ASN A 170 -7.28 -1.74 0.06
C ASN A 170 -6.28 -1.91 1.21
N LEU A 171 -5.00 -1.64 0.98
CA LEU A 171 -3.97 -1.69 2.02
C LEU A 171 -4.29 -0.70 3.15
N PHE A 172 -4.61 0.54 2.80
CA PHE A 172 -5.01 1.56 3.76
C PHE A 172 -6.25 1.13 4.56
N LEU A 173 -7.30 0.64 3.90
CA LEU A 173 -8.52 0.18 4.56
C LEU A 173 -8.27 -1.03 5.48
N ASN A 174 -7.39 -1.95 5.10
CA ASN A 174 -7.00 -3.08 5.93
C ASN A 174 -6.25 -2.62 7.19
N THR A 175 -5.38 -1.63 7.06
CA THR A 175 -4.66 -1.01 8.18
C THR A 175 -5.62 -0.38 9.18
N ILE A 176 -6.51 0.49 8.71
CA ILE A 176 -7.51 1.12 9.58
C ILE A 176 -8.44 0.07 10.18
N SER A 177 -8.82 -0.97 9.42
CA SER A 177 -9.59 -2.10 9.93
C SER A 177 -8.89 -2.81 11.09
N TRP A 178 -7.61 -3.09 10.95
CA TRP A 178 -6.84 -3.81 11.96
C TRP A 178 -6.58 -2.95 13.19
N LEU A 179 -6.36 -1.64 13.02
CA LEU A 179 -6.24 -0.70 14.14
C LEU A 179 -7.56 -0.48 14.87
N ALA A 180 -8.68 -0.45 14.14
CA ALA A 180 -10.01 -0.29 14.72
C ALA A 180 -10.58 -1.60 15.31
N GLN A 181 -9.96 -2.75 15.05
CA GLN A 181 -10.39 -4.03 15.59
C GLN A 181 -10.16 -4.06 17.10
N ASP A 182 -11.18 -3.68 17.85
CA ASP A 182 -11.27 -3.97 19.26
C ASP A 182 -11.32 -5.51 19.43
N GLU A 183 -10.36 -6.12 20.13
CA GLU A 183 -10.42 -7.57 20.42
C GLU A 183 -11.67 -7.92 21.27
N SER A 184 -12.39 -6.90 21.78
CA SER A 184 -13.64 -7.04 22.52
C SER A 184 -14.94 -7.04 21.67
N PHE A 185 -14.90 -6.67 20.39
CA PHE A 185 -16.11 -6.63 19.54
C PHE A 185 -15.97 -7.56 18.31
N ILE A 186 -16.56 -8.75 18.41
CA ILE A 186 -16.87 -9.59 17.24
C ILE A 186 -17.97 -8.89 16.44
N SER A 187 -17.58 -7.95 15.57
CA SER A 187 -18.47 -7.39 14.56
C SER A 187 -18.11 -8.00 13.22
N ILE A 188 -19.04 -8.78 12.68
CA ILE A 188 -18.95 -9.29 11.32
C ILE A 188 -19.05 -8.07 10.40
N ARG A 189 -17.97 -7.76 9.67
CA ARG A 189 -17.99 -6.67 8.68
C ARG A 189 -18.89 -7.05 7.50
N PRO A 190 -19.78 -6.15 7.06
CA PRO A 190 -20.38 -6.25 5.75
C PRO A 190 -19.27 -6.28 4.69
N LYS A 191 -19.35 -7.23 3.76
CA LYS A 191 -18.47 -7.30 2.60
C LYS A 191 -18.76 -6.06 1.75
N ASN A 192 -17.80 -5.14 1.63
CA ASN A 192 -17.93 -4.04 0.68
C ASN A 192 -18.14 -4.63 -0.73
N PRO A 193 -18.99 -4.04 -1.58
CA PRO A 193 -19.08 -4.45 -2.96
C PRO A 193 -17.70 -4.29 -3.60
N GLU A 194 -17.13 -5.39 -4.11
CA GLU A 194 -15.92 -5.34 -4.93
C GLU A 194 -16.22 -4.48 -6.15
N ASP A 195 -15.52 -3.35 -6.28
CA ASP A 195 -15.51 -2.55 -7.50
C ASP A 195 -14.83 -3.40 -8.60
N ARG A 196 -15.63 -4.18 -9.32
CA ARG A 196 -15.17 -4.98 -10.47
C ARG A 196 -14.87 -4.06 -11.63
N ARG A 197 -13.73 -3.38 -11.55
CA ARG A 197 -13.16 -2.67 -12.69
C ARG A 197 -12.73 -3.70 -13.72
N LEU A 198 -13.35 -3.64 -14.88
CA LEU A 198 -12.94 -4.44 -16.04
C LEU A 198 -11.65 -3.83 -16.60
N THR A 199 -10.51 -4.43 -16.29
CA THR A 199 -9.25 -4.10 -16.95
C THR A 199 -9.25 -4.77 -18.32
N MET A 200 -9.46 -3.98 -19.37
CA MET A 200 -9.46 -4.44 -20.75
C MET A 200 -8.26 -3.87 -21.49
N THR A 201 -7.62 -4.67 -22.34
CA THR A 201 -6.69 -4.14 -23.34
C THR A 201 -7.47 -3.29 -24.35
N GLU A 202 -6.81 -2.36 -25.05
CA GLU A 202 -7.49 -1.55 -26.07
C GLU A 202 -8.19 -2.42 -27.14
N ALA A 203 -7.60 -3.56 -27.49
CA ALA A 203 -8.19 -4.52 -28.41
C ALA A 203 -9.51 -5.12 -27.88
N GLN A 204 -9.54 -5.50 -26.59
CA GLN A 204 -10.74 -6.02 -25.94
C GLN A 204 -11.84 -4.94 -25.84
N GLY A 205 -11.49 -3.72 -25.45
CA GLY A 205 -12.45 -2.61 -25.38
C GLY A 205 -13.06 -2.29 -26.75
N ARG A 206 -12.24 -2.30 -27.82
CA ARG A 206 -12.70 -2.07 -29.19
C ARG A 206 -13.62 -3.17 -29.69
N LEU A 207 -13.31 -4.44 -29.39
CA LEU A 207 -14.17 -5.57 -29.72
C LEU A 207 -15.53 -5.47 -29.03
N VAL A 208 -15.56 -5.20 -27.73
CA VAL A 208 -16.81 -5.00 -26.98
C VAL A 208 -17.63 -3.85 -27.56
N SER A 209 -16.97 -2.75 -27.91
CA SER A 209 -17.62 -1.60 -28.52
C SER A 209 -18.30 -1.95 -29.85
N PHE A 210 -17.62 -2.70 -30.73
CA PHE A 210 -18.23 -3.16 -32.00
C PHE A 210 -19.38 -4.14 -31.76
N VAL A 211 -19.25 -5.07 -30.81
CA VAL A 211 -20.32 -6.03 -30.51
C VAL A 211 -21.59 -5.31 -30.04
N VAL A 212 -21.45 -4.37 -29.11
CA VAL A 212 -22.59 -3.69 -28.49
C VAL A 212 -23.18 -2.60 -29.39
N LEU A 213 -22.35 -1.79 -30.06
CA LEU A 213 -22.81 -0.66 -30.86
C LEU A 213 -23.19 -1.03 -32.30
N LEU A 214 -22.58 -2.08 -32.88
CA LEU A 214 -22.79 -2.44 -34.28
C LEU A 214 -23.51 -3.78 -34.44
N PHE A 215 -22.93 -4.86 -33.93
CA PHE A 215 -23.45 -6.21 -34.20
C PHE A 215 -24.82 -6.45 -33.56
N LEU A 216 -25.03 -5.98 -32.33
CA LEU A 216 -26.29 -6.20 -31.61
C LEU A 216 -27.46 -5.43 -32.28
N PRO A 217 -27.36 -4.12 -32.60
CA PRO A 217 -28.41 -3.41 -33.32
C PRO A 217 -28.67 -3.95 -34.73
N VAL A 218 -27.61 -4.30 -35.46
CA VAL A 218 -27.75 -4.90 -36.81
C VAL A 218 -28.44 -6.26 -36.72
N GLY A 219 -28.12 -7.09 -35.72
CA GLY A 219 -28.80 -8.36 -35.49
C GLY A 219 -30.30 -8.18 -35.22
N VAL A 220 -30.67 -7.17 -34.42
CA VAL A 220 -32.09 -6.82 -34.17
C VAL A 220 -32.78 -6.35 -35.45
N LEU A 221 -32.13 -5.52 -36.26
CA LEU A 221 -32.70 -5.05 -37.53
C LEU A 221 -32.88 -6.20 -38.54
N VAL A 222 -31.88 -7.07 -38.71
CA VAL A 222 -31.95 -8.20 -39.63
C VAL A 222 -33.05 -9.18 -39.21
N THR A 223 -33.18 -9.46 -37.91
CA THR A 223 -34.25 -10.33 -37.40
C THR A 223 -35.62 -9.68 -37.59
N GLY A 224 -35.76 -8.38 -37.31
CA GLY A 224 -36.99 -7.63 -37.56
C GLY A 224 -37.41 -7.63 -39.04
N ILE A 225 -36.48 -7.35 -39.95
CA ILE A 225 -36.71 -7.38 -41.40
C ILE A 225 -37.05 -8.80 -41.87
N SER A 226 -36.35 -9.81 -41.37
CA SER A 226 -36.60 -11.22 -41.72
C SER A 226 -38.01 -11.65 -41.31
N VAL A 227 -38.45 -11.28 -40.11
CA VAL A 227 -39.83 -11.55 -39.63
C VAL A 227 -40.86 -10.78 -40.46
N TRP A 228 -40.61 -9.52 -40.78
CA TRP A 228 -41.50 -8.72 -41.62
C TRP A 228 -41.67 -9.31 -43.02
N MET A 229 -40.57 -9.71 -43.68
CA MET A 229 -40.63 -10.36 -44.99
C MET A 229 -41.36 -11.71 -44.95
N LYS A 230 -41.18 -12.48 -43.86
CA LYS A 230 -41.84 -13.78 -43.70
C LYS A 230 -43.34 -13.67 -43.37
N ARG A 231 -43.78 -12.55 -42.78
CA ARG A 231 -45.19 -12.23 -42.52
C ARG A 231 -45.91 -11.57 -43.69
N ARG A 232 -45.15 -11.03 -44.64
CA ARG A 232 -45.69 -10.36 -45.85
C ARG A 232 -45.91 -11.32 -47.01
N LYS A 233 -45.31 -12.51 -46.97
CA LYS A 233 -45.74 -13.68 -47.74
C LYS A 233 -46.94 -14.32 -47.06
#